data_AF-A0A835SXZ5-F1
#
_entry.id   AF-A0A835SXZ5-F1
#
_cell.length_a   1.000
_cell.length_b   1.000
_cell.length_c   1.000
_cell.angle_alpha   90.00
_cell.angle_beta   90.00
_cell.angle_gamma   90.00
#
_symmetry.space_group_name_H-M   'P 1'
#
loop_
_entity.id
_entity.type
_entity.pdbx_description
1 polymer ?
#
loop_
_entity_poly.entity_id
_entity_poly.type
_entity_poly.pdbx_seq_one_letter_code
_entity_poly.pdbx_strand_id
1 'polypeptide(L)'
;MRALGTCPQRSSCGLLSSRRLGPGTAAVPARGVPQPGTVRCAAGAGAAKPPSPGPAPSPGPASPSSSAPPVRTPTDWAARGRQRTRAEVVASGARLGLKAAELESALDNFEALLPQLSINLELMKASDWARVVVDPELAAKLVLIKVAFPSLNLEELLSKHPRTLLWSRQLLEKNIGEVSKVLHQLPRPEVVLTVLPEILDPKQCFSVVATIRKWFPKRDPLEVLQADPEVVRRAERVDVPLEPVFFDAATQTWTAAGYSREKQEEWQVYIEKEIYKRKPQPIDKQTSVVVGTARKEAAAAGEGAGAGAGAGAGAGAGAGAGAGSATGFAAPPEAAVAVEAAAEAARSGLGLGLGPVTNQ
;
A
#
# COMPACT_ATOMS: atom_id res chain seq x y z
N MET A 1 3.97 -26.22 56.02
CA MET A 1 2.77 -26.59 55.24
C MET A 1 2.74 -25.74 53.97
N ARG A 2 2.59 -26.40 52.81
CA ARG A 2 2.46 -25.88 51.43
C ARG A 2 3.67 -25.15 50.83
N ALA A 3 4.07 -25.34 49.57
CA ALA A 3 4.20 -26.49 48.67
C ALA A 3 5.02 -25.94 47.49
N LEU A 4 6.19 -26.50 47.22
CA LEU A 4 7.06 -26.11 46.10
C LEU A 4 6.56 -26.79 44.83
N GLY A 5 6.27 -26.00 43.79
CA GLY A 5 5.86 -26.49 42.47
C GLY A 5 7.08 -26.93 41.66
N THR A 6 7.13 -28.23 41.37
CA THR A 6 8.10 -28.90 40.50
C THR A 6 7.62 -28.86 39.04
N CYS A 7 8.49 -28.41 38.13
CA CYS A 7 8.29 -28.57 36.68
C CYS A 7 8.75 -29.97 36.24
N PRO A 8 7.94 -30.75 35.51
CA PRO A 8 8.39 -32.00 34.95
C PRO A 8 9.16 -31.79 33.64
N GLN A 9 10.41 -32.19 33.71
CA GLN A 9 11.29 -32.65 32.65
C GLN A 9 10.55 -33.69 31.77
N ARG A 10 10.45 -33.46 30.44
CA ARG A 10 10.06 -34.52 29.50
C ARG A 10 11.07 -34.68 28.37
N SER A 11 11.81 -35.75 28.57
CA SER A 11 12.63 -36.57 27.68
C SER A 11 12.42 -36.45 26.17
N SER A 12 13.56 -36.29 25.52
CA SER A 12 14.05 -36.89 24.27
C SER A 12 13.40 -38.20 23.80
N CYS A 13 13.21 -38.29 22.47
CA CYS A 13 13.30 -39.43 21.53
C CYS A 13 12.45 -39.07 20.29
N GLY A 14 12.85 -39.12 19.02
CA GLY A 14 14.05 -39.54 18.31
C GLY A 14 13.76 -39.43 16.80
N LEU A 15 14.69 -39.96 15.97
CA LEU A 15 14.61 -40.20 14.52
C LEU A 15 15.09 -39.09 13.57
N LEU A 16 16.42 -39.00 13.50
CA LEU A 16 17.22 -39.31 12.29
C LEU A 16 16.47 -39.34 10.95
N SER A 17 16.75 -38.36 10.09
CA SER A 17 16.77 -38.54 8.64
C SER A 17 17.94 -37.77 8.04
N SER A 18 19.09 -38.46 8.02
CA SER A 18 20.28 -38.08 7.28
C SER A 18 19.99 -38.09 5.78
N ARG A 19 19.75 -36.92 5.17
CA ARG A 19 19.99 -36.76 3.73
C ARG A 19 21.46 -36.40 3.51
N ARG A 20 22.23 -37.41 3.11
CA ARG A 20 23.52 -37.26 2.44
C ARG A 20 23.35 -36.35 1.24
N LEU A 21 23.97 -35.17 1.25
CA LEU A 21 24.36 -34.45 0.05
C LEU A 21 25.86 -34.62 -0.10
N GLY A 22 26.26 -35.37 -1.13
CA GLY A 22 27.66 -35.63 -1.46
C GLY A 22 28.35 -34.39 -2.06
N PRO A 23 29.69 -34.35 -2.05
CA PRO A 23 30.46 -33.30 -2.69
C PRO A 23 30.55 -33.57 -4.20
N GLY A 24 29.75 -32.84 -4.98
CA GLY A 24 29.84 -32.82 -6.45
C GLY A 24 30.64 -31.62 -6.91
N THR A 25 31.96 -31.76 -6.99
CA THR A 25 32.85 -30.87 -7.74
C THR A 25 32.62 -31.08 -9.23
N ALA A 26 31.94 -30.14 -9.88
CA ALA A 26 31.94 -30.01 -11.34
C ALA A 26 32.31 -28.57 -11.69
N ALA A 27 33.54 -28.41 -12.17
CA ALA A 27 34.07 -27.18 -12.74
C ALA A 27 33.22 -26.76 -13.96
N VAL A 28 32.65 -25.56 -13.88
CA VAL A 28 31.99 -24.91 -15.02
C VAL A 28 33.07 -24.15 -15.80
N PRO A 29 33.23 -24.38 -17.13
CA PRO A 29 34.16 -23.62 -17.93
C PRO A 29 33.68 -22.17 -18.09
N ALA A 30 34.62 -21.24 -17.94
CA ALA A 30 34.43 -19.81 -18.14
C ALA A 30 33.84 -19.52 -19.53
N ARG A 31 32.59 -19.03 -19.57
CA ARG A 31 32.02 -18.41 -20.76
C ARG A 31 32.60 -17.02 -20.92
N GLY A 32 33.23 -16.80 -22.07
CA GLY A 32 33.94 -15.58 -22.43
C GLY A 32 33.08 -14.33 -22.36
N VAL A 33 33.72 -13.27 -21.90
CA VAL A 33 33.25 -11.88 -21.92
C VAL A 33 33.10 -11.44 -23.39
N PRO A 34 31.91 -11.03 -23.86
CA PRO A 34 31.78 -10.39 -25.16
C PRO A 34 32.40 -8.99 -25.12
N GLN A 35 33.32 -8.72 -26.05
CA GLN A 35 33.92 -7.40 -26.21
C GLN A 35 32.89 -6.33 -26.61
N PRO A 36 33.07 -5.07 -26.20
CA PRO A 36 32.24 -3.97 -26.64
C PRO A 36 32.52 -3.67 -28.13
N GLY A 37 31.60 -4.10 -28.99
CA GLY A 37 31.58 -3.73 -30.40
C GLY A 37 31.28 -2.24 -30.55
N THR A 38 32.23 -1.50 -31.12
CA THR A 38 32.04 -0.15 -31.64
C THR A 38 30.89 -0.10 -32.64
N VAL A 39 29.77 0.51 -32.24
CA VAL A 39 28.66 0.85 -33.14
C VAL A 39 29.08 2.07 -33.96
N ARG A 40 29.51 1.84 -35.20
CA ARG A 40 29.67 2.89 -36.23
C ARG A 40 28.28 3.40 -36.61
N CYS A 41 28.03 4.68 -36.35
CA CYS A 41 26.90 5.41 -36.94
C CYS A 41 27.16 5.58 -38.44
N ALA A 42 26.47 4.80 -39.28
CA ALA A 42 26.44 5.02 -40.72
C ALA A 42 25.37 6.06 -41.04
N ALA A 43 25.81 7.26 -41.39
CA ALA A 43 24.99 8.25 -42.08
C ALA A 43 24.70 7.75 -43.50
N GLY A 44 23.46 7.33 -43.74
CA GLY A 44 22.96 6.92 -45.04
C GLY A 44 21.83 7.82 -45.50
N ALA A 45 22.17 8.94 -46.13
CA ALA A 45 21.25 9.76 -46.89
C ALA A 45 20.86 8.99 -48.17
N GLY A 46 19.59 8.60 -48.27
CA GLY A 46 19.03 7.96 -49.47
C GLY A 46 17.72 8.64 -49.84
N ALA A 47 17.81 9.70 -50.64
CA ALA A 47 16.66 10.32 -51.30
C ALA A 47 16.13 9.38 -52.39
N ALA A 48 15.09 8.61 -52.06
CA ALA A 48 14.37 7.79 -53.03
C ALA A 48 13.43 8.66 -53.88
N LYS A 49 13.67 8.63 -55.18
CA LYS A 49 12.90 9.28 -56.26
C LYS A 49 11.47 8.72 -56.31
N PRO A 50 10.42 9.56 -56.38
CA PRO A 50 9.06 9.09 -56.54
C PRO A 50 8.85 8.46 -57.94
N PRO A 51 8.14 7.32 -58.04
CA PRO A 51 7.81 6.70 -59.33
C PRO A 51 6.74 7.51 -60.08
N SER A 52 6.92 7.61 -61.39
CA SER A 52 6.02 8.29 -62.34
C SER A 52 4.61 7.67 -62.38
N PRO A 53 3.56 8.48 -62.65
CA PRO A 53 2.19 8.00 -62.78
C PRO A 53 1.98 7.23 -64.10
N GLY A 54 1.50 5.99 -63.98
CA GLY A 54 1.07 5.17 -65.12
C GLY A 54 -0.35 5.52 -65.60
N PRO A 55 -0.73 5.10 -66.82
CA PRO A 55 -1.99 5.46 -67.47
C PRO A 55 -3.21 4.83 -66.79
N ALA A 56 -4.30 5.62 -66.73
CA ALA A 56 -5.55 5.31 -66.07
C ALA A 56 -6.28 4.10 -66.72
N PRO A 57 -6.75 3.11 -65.92
CA PRO A 57 -7.62 2.07 -66.41
C PRO A 57 -9.08 2.56 -66.57
N SER A 58 -9.72 2.10 -67.64
CA SER A 58 -11.09 2.41 -68.04
C SER A 58 -12.16 2.01 -67.00
N PRO A 59 -13.29 2.73 -66.91
CA PRO A 59 -14.36 2.44 -65.95
C PRO A 59 -15.12 1.16 -66.32
N GLY A 60 -15.03 0.16 -65.45
CA GLY A 60 -15.85 -1.05 -65.50
C GLY A 60 -17.27 -0.82 -64.92
N PRO A 61 -18.24 -1.69 -65.26
CA PRO A 61 -19.64 -1.54 -64.89
C PRO A 61 -19.86 -1.63 -63.37
N ALA A 62 -20.73 -0.74 -62.87
CA ALA A 62 -21.05 -0.54 -61.47
C ALA A 62 -21.42 -1.84 -60.75
N SER A 63 -20.58 -2.24 -59.78
CA SER A 63 -20.91 -3.27 -58.81
C SER A 63 -21.95 -2.73 -57.82
N PRO A 64 -22.94 -3.54 -57.40
CA PRO A 64 -23.94 -3.13 -56.42
C PRO A 64 -23.24 -2.72 -55.12
N SER A 65 -23.64 -1.56 -54.62
CA SER A 65 -23.15 -0.89 -53.42
C SER A 65 -22.95 -1.87 -52.25
N SER A 66 -21.71 -2.36 -52.12
CA SER A 66 -21.24 -3.04 -50.92
C SER A 66 -21.26 -2.00 -49.81
N SER A 67 -22.28 -2.05 -48.97
CA SER A 67 -22.38 -1.25 -47.75
C SER A 67 -21.20 -1.64 -46.87
N ALA A 68 -20.12 -0.87 -46.95
CA ALA A 68 -18.96 -1.04 -46.09
C ALA A 68 -19.46 -1.09 -44.63
N PRO A 69 -19.09 -2.12 -43.86
CA PRO A 69 -19.52 -2.22 -42.47
C PRO A 69 -19.11 -0.95 -41.74
N PRO A 70 -19.99 -0.36 -40.90
CA PRO A 70 -19.71 0.88 -40.21
C PRO A 70 -18.38 0.73 -39.47
N VAL A 71 -17.45 1.64 -39.76
CA VAL A 71 -16.13 1.70 -39.12
C VAL A 71 -16.38 1.83 -37.63
N ARG A 72 -16.15 0.75 -36.88
CA ARG A 72 -16.31 0.74 -35.43
C ARG A 72 -15.32 1.74 -34.87
N THR A 73 -15.82 2.78 -34.21
CA THR A 73 -14.96 3.77 -33.60
C THR A 73 -14.14 3.11 -32.48
N PRO A 74 -12.86 3.47 -32.29
CA PRO A 74 -12.02 2.91 -31.22
C PRO A 74 -12.64 2.97 -29.82
N THR A 75 -13.57 3.91 -29.62
CA THR A 75 -14.32 4.14 -28.38
C THR A 75 -15.18 2.94 -27.96
N ASP A 76 -15.68 2.13 -28.92
CA ASP A 76 -16.55 0.99 -28.62
C ASP A 76 -15.82 -0.13 -27.86
N TRP A 77 -14.52 -0.33 -28.12
CA TRP A 77 -13.76 -1.39 -27.47
C TRP A 77 -13.50 -1.10 -26.00
N ALA A 78 -13.15 0.14 -25.66
CA ALA A 78 -12.95 0.57 -24.28
C ALA A 78 -14.27 0.49 -23.48
N ALA A 79 -15.39 0.91 -24.07
CA ALA A 79 -16.70 0.81 -23.45
C ALA A 79 -17.10 -0.66 -23.17
N ARG A 80 -16.93 -1.56 -24.15
CA ARG A 80 -17.16 -3.01 -23.96
C ARG A 80 -16.22 -3.63 -22.93
N GLY A 81 -14.97 -3.17 -22.87
CA GLY A 81 -14.01 -3.55 -21.84
C GLY A 81 -14.53 -3.23 -20.45
N ARG A 82 -14.90 -1.96 -20.23
CA ARG A 82 -15.49 -1.50 -18.97
C ARG A 82 -16.75 -2.28 -18.60
N GLN A 83 -17.66 -2.51 -19.55
CA GLN A 83 -18.89 -3.27 -19.28
C GLN A 83 -18.61 -4.71 -18.85
N ARG A 84 -17.62 -5.38 -19.46
CA ARG A 84 -17.19 -6.73 -19.03
C ARG A 84 -16.61 -6.71 -17.62
N THR A 85 -15.72 -5.76 -17.33
CA THR A 85 -15.16 -5.60 -15.98
C THR A 85 -16.25 -5.34 -14.94
N ARG A 86 -17.22 -4.46 -15.23
CA ARG A 86 -18.37 -4.22 -14.35
C ARG A 86 -19.19 -5.49 -14.12
N ALA A 87 -19.50 -6.24 -15.17
CA ALA A 87 -20.23 -7.51 -15.05
C ALA A 87 -19.47 -8.52 -14.17
N GLU A 88 -18.14 -8.57 -14.26
CA GLU A 88 -17.32 -9.46 -13.44
C GLU A 88 -17.29 -9.04 -11.95
N VAL A 89 -17.23 -7.73 -11.67
CA VAL A 89 -17.37 -7.19 -10.31
C VAL A 89 -18.75 -7.51 -9.75
N VAL A 90 -19.82 -7.32 -10.53
CA VAL A 90 -21.20 -7.63 -10.12
C VAL A 90 -21.37 -9.12 -9.82
N ALA A 91 -20.90 -10.00 -10.71
CA ALA A 91 -20.95 -11.44 -10.51
C ALA A 91 -20.14 -11.89 -9.28
N SER A 92 -18.99 -11.27 -9.02
CA SER A 92 -18.17 -11.55 -7.84
C SER A 92 -18.81 -11.05 -6.55
N GLY A 93 -19.45 -9.89 -6.57
CA GLY A 93 -20.22 -9.35 -5.45
C GLY A 93 -21.45 -10.19 -5.10
N ALA A 94 -22.15 -10.72 -6.11
CA ALA A 94 -23.27 -11.65 -5.90
C ALA A 94 -22.83 -12.92 -5.14
N ARG A 95 -21.62 -13.43 -5.40
CA ARG A 95 -21.04 -14.56 -4.65
C ARG A 95 -20.73 -14.23 -3.18
N LEU A 96 -20.64 -12.94 -2.83
CA LEU A 96 -20.49 -12.45 -1.47
C LEU A 96 -21.85 -12.13 -0.79
N GLY A 97 -22.97 -12.39 -1.47
CA GLY A 97 -24.31 -12.09 -0.96
C GLY A 97 -24.78 -10.66 -1.20
N LEU A 98 -24.07 -9.87 -2.00
CA LEU A 98 -24.49 -8.50 -2.36
C LEU A 98 -25.53 -8.55 -3.50
N LYS A 99 -26.53 -7.68 -3.46
CA LYS A 99 -27.54 -7.61 -4.52
C LYS A 99 -26.98 -6.92 -5.76
N ALA A 100 -27.20 -7.52 -6.93
CA ALA A 100 -26.66 -7.01 -8.19
C ALA A 100 -27.10 -5.57 -8.50
N ALA A 101 -28.38 -5.24 -8.28
CA ALA A 101 -28.92 -3.90 -8.53
C ALA A 101 -28.29 -2.82 -7.62
N GLU A 102 -28.07 -3.12 -6.34
CA GLU A 102 -27.41 -2.20 -5.40
C GLU A 102 -25.95 -1.97 -5.81
N LEU A 103 -25.27 -3.04 -6.27
CA LEU A 103 -23.89 -3.00 -6.72
C LEU A 103 -23.71 -2.24 -8.05
N GLU A 104 -24.65 -2.35 -8.98
CA GLU A 104 -24.65 -1.57 -10.22
C GLU A 104 -24.81 -0.07 -9.93
N SER A 105 -25.75 0.30 -9.06
CA SER A 105 -25.92 1.69 -8.63
C SER A 105 -24.70 2.22 -7.87
N ALA A 106 -24.08 1.39 -7.02
CA ALA A 106 -22.85 1.73 -6.34
C ALA A 106 -21.67 1.95 -7.31
N LEU A 107 -21.59 1.15 -8.39
CA LEU A 107 -20.62 1.35 -9.47
C LEU A 107 -20.85 2.64 -10.24
N ASP A 108 -22.10 3.04 -10.51
CA ASP A 108 -22.40 4.33 -11.13
C ASP A 108 -21.95 5.49 -10.24
N ASN A 109 -22.22 5.42 -8.93
CA ASN A 109 -21.75 6.41 -7.97
C ASN A 109 -20.21 6.47 -7.90
N PHE A 110 -19.56 5.30 -7.93
CA PHE A 110 -18.10 5.21 -7.94
C PHE A 110 -17.50 5.88 -9.19
N GLU A 111 -18.03 5.60 -10.38
CA GLU A 111 -17.59 6.22 -11.63
C GLU A 111 -17.88 7.73 -11.66
N ALA A 112 -18.96 8.18 -11.03
CA ALA A 112 -19.24 9.61 -10.88
C ALA A 112 -18.24 10.32 -9.96
N LEU A 113 -17.78 9.65 -8.89
CA LEU A 113 -16.79 10.19 -7.95
C LEU A 113 -15.37 10.22 -8.54
N LEU A 114 -15.01 9.23 -9.35
CA LEU A 114 -13.66 9.06 -9.92
C LEU A 114 -13.74 8.75 -11.42
N PRO A 115 -14.15 9.72 -12.27
CA PRO A 115 -14.45 9.48 -13.68
C PRO A 115 -13.25 9.01 -14.51
N GLN A 116 -12.00 9.31 -14.11
CA GLN A 116 -10.81 8.85 -14.84
C GLN A 116 -10.24 7.53 -14.28
N LEU A 117 -10.73 7.05 -13.13
CA LEU A 117 -10.25 5.81 -12.54
C LEU A 117 -10.91 4.61 -13.21
N SER A 118 -10.11 3.82 -13.94
CA SER A 118 -10.55 2.55 -14.49
C SER A 118 -10.40 1.43 -13.46
N ILE A 119 -11.42 0.57 -13.36
CA ILE A 119 -11.35 -0.66 -12.56
C ILE A 119 -10.35 -1.61 -13.23
N ASN A 120 -9.20 -1.82 -12.58
CA ASN A 120 -8.18 -2.75 -13.05
C ASN A 120 -8.20 -4.04 -12.23
N LEU A 121 -8.54 -5.15 -12.90
CA LEU A 121 -8.63 -6.48 -12.28
C LEU A 121 -7.26 -7.17 -12.10
N GLU A 122 -6.20 -6.66 -12.73
CA GLU A 122 -4.83 -7.17 -12.56
C GLU A 122 -4.24 -6.75 -11.19
N LEU A 123 -4.58 -5.54 -10.74
CA LEU A 123 -4.05 -4.98 -9.48
C LEU A 123 -4.88 -5.39 -8.25
N MET A 124 -6.19 -5.57 -8.43
CA MET A 124 -7.13 -5.89 -7.36
C MET A 124 -8.25 -6.79 -7.87
N LYS A 125 -8.61 -7.81 -7.07
CA LYS A 125 -9.62 -8.82 -7.45
C LYS A 125 -11.00 -8.19 -7.59
N ALA A 126 -11.83 -8.75 -8.47
CA ALA A 126 -13.22 -8.32 -8.65
C ALA A 126 -14.05 -8.35 -7.34
N SER A 127 -13.79 -9.32 -6.46
CA SER A 127 -14.43 -9.40 -5.14
C SER A 127 -14.05 -8.24 -4.21
N ASP A 128 -12.81 -7.76 -4.32
CA ASP A 128 -12.30 -6.65 -3.50
C ASP A 128 -12.83 -5.32 -4.04
N TRP A 129 -12.89 -5.17 -5.37
CA TRP A 129 -13.60 -4.05 -6.00
C TRP A 129 -15.07 -3.98 -5.57
N ALA A 130 -15.78 -5.11 -5.52
CA ALA A 130 -17.16 -5.14 -5.04
C ALA A 130 -17.30 -4.64 -3.60
N ARG A 131 -16.32 -4.94 -2.73
CA ARG A 131 -16.28 -4.41 -1.34
C ARG A 131 -16.03 -2.91 -1.31
N VAL A 132 -15.11 -2.42 -2.15
CA VAL A 132 -14.76 -0.99 -2.22
C VAL A 132 -15.93 -0.14 -2.68
N VAL A 133 -16.68 -0.58 -3.71
CA VAL A 133 -17.75 0.25 -4.27
C VAL A 133 -18.98 0.32 -3.37
N VAL A 134 -19.23 -0.71 -2.55
CA VAL A 134 -20.34 -0.74 -1.57
C VAL A 134 -19.94 -0.08 -0.24
N ASP A 135 -18.67 0.28 -0.07
CA ASP A 135 -18.19 0.89 1.17
C ASP A 135 -18.81 2.28 1.40
N PRO A 136 -19.61 2.47 2.47
CA PRO A 136 -20.22 3.77 2.77
C PRO A 136 -19.17 4.84 3.12
N GLU A 137 -17.96 4.45 3.53
CA GLU A 137 -16.89 5.37 3.90
C GLU A 137 -15.98 5.75 2.72
N LEU A 138 -16.25 5.25 1.50
CA LEU A 138 -15.40 5.48 0.34
C LEU A 138 -15.13 6.98 0.10
N ALA A 139 -16.18 7.80 0.03
CA ALA A 139 -16.04 9.24 -0.18
C ALA A 139 -15.24 9.91 0.94
N ALA A 140 -15.45 9.49 2.19
CA ALA A 140 -14.70 10.01 3.34
C ALA A 140 -13.21 9.66 3.25
N LYS A 141 -12.86 8.45 2.80
CA LYS A 141 -11.45 8.04 2.56
C LYS A 141 -10.79 8.90 1.48
N LEU A 142 -11.49 9.16 0.37
CA LEU A 142 -10.99 10.01 -0.71
C LEU A 142 -10.74 11.44 -0.24
N VAL A 143 -11.70 12.01 0.51
CA VAL A 143 -11.56 13.33 1.13
C VAL A 143 -10.37 13.35 2.10
N LEU A 144 -10.19 12.31 2.91
CA LEU A 144 -9.09 12.23 3.87
C LEU A 144 -7.72 12.29 3.16
N ILE A 145 -7.54 11.52 2.09
CA ILE A 145 -6.31 11.56 1.28
C ILE A 145 -6.14 12.96 0.67
N LYS A 146 -7.21 13.58 0.15
CA LYS A 146 -7.15 14.90 -0.48
C LYS A 146 -6.83 16.02 0.51
N VAL A 147 -7.38 15.97 1.72
CA VAL A 147 -7.10 16.95 2.77
C VAL A 147 -5.64 16.86 3.21
N ALA A 148 -5.10 15.65 3.33
CA ALA A 148 -3.70 15.45 3.68
C ALA A 148 -2.74 15.84 2.56
N PHE A 149 -3.11 15.62 1.29
CA PHE A 149 -2.30 15.92 0.12
C PHE A 149 -3.13 16.68 -0.95
N PRO A 150 -3.35 18.00 -0.78
CA PRO A 150 -4.27 18.77 -1.63
C PRO A 150 -3.90 18.76 -3.11
N SER A 151 -2.61 18.74 -3.43
CA SER A 151 -2.10 18.75 -4.81
C SER A 151 -2.04 17.35 -5.45
N LEU A 152 -2.35 16.29 -4.71
CA LEU A 152 -2.27 14.93 -5.22
C LEU A 152 -3.40 14.63 -6.22
N ASN A 153 -3.03 14.03 -7.35
CA ASN A 153 -3.99 13.44 -8.28
C ASN A 153 -4.43 12.08 -7.74
N LEU A 154 -5.63 12.02 -7.16
CA LEU A 154 -6.18 10.80 -6.56
C LEU A 154 -6.40 9.70 -7.59
N GLU A 155 -6.87 10.04 -8.79
CA GLU A 155 -7.17 9.04 -9.82
C GLU A 155 -5.89 8.37 -10.31
N GLU A 156 -4.82 9.14 -10.51
CA GLU A 156 -3.52 8.57 -10.87
C GLU A 156 -2.94 7.70 -9.76
N LEU A 157 -3.00 8.15 -8.51
CA LEU A 157 -2.53 7.35 -7.36
C LEU A 157 -3.31 6.03 -7.25
N LEU A 158 -4.64 6.08 -7.33
CA LEU A 158 -5.51 4.92 -7.18
C LEU A 158 -5.46 3.99 -8.39
N SER A 159 -5.13 4.49 -9.58
CA SER A 159 -4.90 3.66 -10.76
C SER A 159 -3.71 2.72 -10.59
N LYS A 160 -2.69 3.16 -9.84
CA LYS A 160 -1.47 2.38 -9.56
C LYS A 160 -1.61 1.54 -8.30
N HIS A 161 -2.34 2.01 -7.29
CA HIS A 161 -2.47 1.34 -6.00
C HIS A 161 -3.91 1.35 -5.45
N PRO A 162 -4.85 0.63 -6.10
CA PRO A 162 -6.27 0.64 -5.69
C PRO A 162 -6.51 -0.02 -4.33
N ARG A 163 -5.57 -0.85 -3.85
CA ARG A 163 -5.67 -1.55 -2.55
C ARG A 163 -5.72 -0.60 -1.35
N THR A 164 -5.29 0.65 -1.51
CA THR A 164 -5.43 1.69 -0.47
C THR A 164 -6.90 1.89 -0.08
N LEU A 165 -7.86 1.66 -0.99
CA LEU A 165 -9.29 1.81 -0.70
C LEU A 165 -9.84 0.71 0.21
N LEU A 166 -9.16 -0.45 0.29
CA LEU A 166 -9.56 -1.56 1.17
C LEU A 166 -9.24 -1.30 2.65
N TRP A 167 -8.38 -0.32 2.95
CA TRP A 167 -8.07 0.03 4.33
C TRP A 167 -9.30 0.64 5.00
N SER A 168 -9.51 0.32 6.29
CA SER A 168 -10.52 1.04 7.06
C SER A 168 -10.17 2.52 7.14
N ARG A 169 -11.16 3.39 7.28
CA ARG A 169 -10.93 4.83 7.42
C ARG A 169 -9.95 5.15 8.55
N GLN A 170 -10.09 4.50 9.70
CA GLN A 170 -9.22 4.68 10.87
C GLN A 170 -7.76 4.29 10.59
N LEU A 171 -7.55 3.17 9.87
CA LEU A 171 -6.21 2.74 9.50
C LEU A 171 -5.59 3.71 8.50
N LEU A 172 -6.36 4.14 7.50
CA LEU A 172 -5.91 5.12 6.50
C LEU A 172 -5.55 6.46 7.17
N GLU A 173 -6.37 6.94 8.11
CA GLU A 173 -6.14 8.15 8.89
C GLU A 173 -4.85 8.05 9.72
N LYS A 174 -4.66 6.94 10.44
CA LYS A 174 -3.44 6.68 11.20
C LYS A 174 -2.21 6.65 10.29
N ASN A 175 -2.29 5.91 9.19
CA ASN A 175 -1.20 5.78 8.24
C ASN A 175 -0.80 7.13 7.64
N ILE A 176 -1.79 7.92 7.22
CA ILE A 176 -1.57 9.28 6.70
C ILE A 176 -0.97 10.18 7.77
N GLY A 177 -1.44 10.09 9.01
CA GLY A 177 -0.87 10.85 10.13
C GLY A 177 0.61 10.51 10.38
N GLU A 178 1.01 9.25 10.25
CA GLU A 178 2.41 8.83 10.38
C GLU A 178 3.26 9.25 9.17
N VAL A 179 2.76 9.02 7.95
CA VAL A 179 3.47 9.38 6.70
C VAL A 179 3.60 10.89 6.55
N SER A 180 2.57 11.66 6.92
CA SER A 180 2.59 13.13 6.86
C SER A 180 3.69 13.72 7.77
N LYS A 181 3.96 13.12 8.94
CA LYS A 181 5.11 13.53 9.79
C LYS A 181 6.47 13.37 9.11
N VAL A 182 6.57 12.56 8.07
CA VAL A 182 7.80 12.43 7.28
C VAL A 182 7.75 13.36 6.07
N LEU A 183 6.66 13.30 5.32
CA LEU A 183 6.54 13.97 4.03
C LEU A 183 6.24 15.48 4.13
N HIS A 184 5.78 16.01 5.28
CA HIS A 184 5.55 17.46 5.43
C HIS A 184 6.83 18.29 5.32
N GLN A 185 8.01 17.67 5.46
CA GLN A 185 9.31 18.32 5.26
C GLN A 185 9.60 18.56 3.77
N LEU A 186 8.88 17.87 2.89
CA LEU A 186 8.99 18.03 1.46
C LEU A 186 8.15 19.22 0.97
N PRO A 187 8.68 20.06 0.07
CA PRO A 187 7.89 21.12 -0.55
C PRO A 187 6.72 20.57 -1.40
N ARG A 188 6.88 19.38 -1.99
CA ARG A 188 5.93 18.78 -2.96
C ARG A 188 5.80 17.27 -2.78
N PRO A 189 5.22 16.81 -1.66
CA PRO A 189 5.10 15.38 -1.35
C PRO A 189 4.27 14.61 -2.41
N GLU A 190 3.36 15.29 -3.12
CA GLU A 190 2.54 14.69 -4.16
C GLU A 190 3.36 14.09 -5.32
N VAL A 191 4.53 14.66 -5.64
CA VAL A 191 5.40 14.15 -6.70
C VAL A 191 5.93 12.76 -6.34
N VAL A 192 6.29 12.57 -5.06
CA VAL A 192 6.75 11.29 -4.54
C VAL A 192 5.61 10.27 -4.52
N LEU A 193 4.45 10.65 -3.99
CA LEU A 193 3.27 9.77 -3.88
C LEU A 193 2.69 9.35 -5.24
N THR A 194 2.84 10.18 -6.27
CA THR A 194 2.40 9.85 -7.64
C THR A 194 3.23 8.71 -8.25
N VAL A 195 4.51 8.61 -7.90
CA VAL A 195 5.45 7.58 -8.41
C VAL A 195 5.49 6.35 -7.50
N LEU A 196 5.44 6.58 -6.18
CA LEU A 196 5.54 5.58 -5.13
C LEU A 196 4.31 5.63 -4.22
N PRO A 197 3.13 5.21 -4.72
CA PRO A 197 1.91 5.20 -3.92
C PRO A 197 1.99 4.24 -2.71
N GLU A 198 2.89 3.26 -2.73
CA GLU A 198 3.14 2.32 -1.63
C GLU A 198 3.65 3.04 -0.37
N ILE A 199 4.22 4.25 -0.50
CA ILE A 199 4.69 5.07 0.62
C ILE A 199 3.53 5.56 1.50
N LEU A 200 2.27 5.45 1.07
CA LEU A 200 1.13 5.65 1.97
C LEU A 200 1.06 4.63 3.11
N ASP A 201 1.73 3.47 3.00
CA ASP A 201 1.99 2.59 4.14
C ASP A 201 3.20 3.11 4.93
N PRO A 202 3.05 3.44 6.23
CA PRO A 202 4.15 3.91 7.06
C PRO A 202 5.36 2.98 6.98
N LYS A 203 5.15 1.66 7.03
CA LYS A 203 6.24 0.68 6.98
C LYS A 203 7.08 0.86 5.72
N GLN A 204 6.44 1.02 4.56
CA GLN A 204 7.13 1.23 3.29
C GLN A 204 7.77 2.63 3.23
N CYS A 205 7.08 3.68 3.69
CA CYS A 205 7.64 5.02 3.78
C CYS A 205 8.97 5.04 4.54
N PHE A 206 8.99 4.49 5.75
CA PHE A 206 10.20 4.45 6.58
C PHE A 206 11.28 3.54 6.00
N SER A 207 10.90 2.42 5.38
CA SER A 207 11.82 1.53 4.68
C SER A 207 12.52 2.23 3.52
N VAL A 208 11.78 2.96 2.68
CA VAL A 208 12.34 3.75 1.57
C VAL A 208 13.29 4.83 2.08
N VAL A 209 12.88 5.61 3.08
CA VAL A 209 13.74 6.68 3.64
C VAL A 209 15.03 6.12 4.24
N ALA A 210 14.93 5.02 5.00
CA ALA A 210 16.11 4.35 5.56
C ALA A 210 17.06 3.84 4.46
N THR A 211 16.49 3.30 3.38
CA THR A 211 17.23 2.79 2.23
C THR A 211 17.95 3.92 1.47
N ILE A 212 17.27 5.03 1.17
CA ILE A 212 17.88 6.17 0.48
C ILE A 212 19.00 6.77 1.33
N ARG A 213 18.81 6.87 2.65
CA ARG A 213 19.86 7.33 3.56
C ARG A 213 21.11 6.44 3.51
N LYS A 214 20.92 5.12 3.40
CA LYS A 214 22.02 4.16 3.24
C LYS A 214 22.76 4.36 1.92
N TRP A 215 22.02 4.59 0.81
CA TRP A 215 22.63 4.80 -0.51
C TRP A 215 23.32 6.17 -0.63
N PHE A 216 22.78 7.20 0.03
CA PHE A 216 23.25 8.58 -0.06
C PHE A 216 23.56 9.18 1.32
N PRO A 217 24.57 8.67 2.05
CA PRO A 217 24.82 9.04 3.46
C PRO A 217 25.21 10.50 3.69
N LYS A 218 25.56 11.25 2.63
CA LYS A 218 25.95 12.67 2.69
C LYS A 218 24.84 13.64 2.29
N ARG A 219 23.68 13.13 1.85
CA ARG A 219 22.54 13.94 1.41
C ARG A 219 21.35 13.66 2.30
N ASP A 220 20.45 14.61 2.40
CA ASP A 220 19.17 14.36 3.05
C ASP A 220 18.34 13.38 2.20
N PRO A 221 17.84 12.26 2.76
CA PRO A 221 17.09 11.28 2.00
C PRO A 221 15.80 11.84 1.39
N LEU A 222 15.16 12.82 2.04
CA LEU A 222 13.93 13.42 1.53
C LEU A 222 14.23 14.32 0.33
N GLU A 223 15.29 15.14 0.38
CA GLU A 223 15.77 15.89 -0.80
C GLU A 223 16.09 14.98 -1.99
N VAL A 224 16.75 13.84 -1.76
CA VAL A 224 17.05 12.87 -2.82
C VAL A 224 15.76 12.29 -3.41
N LEU A 225 14.82 11.91 -2.54
CA LEU A 225 13.54 11.32 -2.94
C LEU A 225 12.67 12.32 -3.72
N GLN A 226 12.67 13.60 -3.34
CA GLN A 226 11.95 14.67 -4.04
C GLN A 226 12.54 14.97 -5.42
N ALA A 227 13.87 14.93 -5.53
CA ALA A 227 14.58 15.19 -6.78
C ALA A 227 14.42 14.05 -7.79
N ASP A 228 14.38 12.80 -7.32
CA ASP A 228 14.32 11.61 -8.18
C ASP A 228 13.56 10.46 -7.49
N PRO A 229 12.21 10.49 -7.47
CA PRO A 229 11.41 9.43 -6.84
C PRO A 229 11.56 8.07 -7.55
N GLU A 230 11.94 8.07 -8.83
CA GLU A 230 12.22 6.86 -9.62
C GLU A 230 13.47 6.10 -9.16
N VAL A 231 14.31 6.68 -8.28
CA VAL A 231 15.47 5.98 -7.71
C VAL A 231 15.08 4.66 -7.03
N VAL A 232 13.92 4.63 -6.37
CA VAL A 232 13.41 3.44 -5.69
C VAL A 232 12.97 2.39 -6.72
N ARG A 233 12.21 2.78 -7.75
CA ARG A 233 11.79 1.88 -8.84
C ARG A 233 12.96 1.32 -9.63
N ARG A 234 14.02 2.12 -9.83
CA ARG A 234 15.26 1.63 -10.48
C ARG A 234 15.96 0.59 -9.62
N ALA A 235 16.01 0.81 -8.31
CA ALA A 235 16.59 -0.15 -7.36
C ALA A 235 15.77 -1.45 -7.28
N GLU A 236 14.44 -1.37 -7.25
CA GLU A 236 13.55 -2.54 -7.30
C GLU A 236 13.76 -3.36 -8.57
N ARG A 237 13.95 -2.71 -9.73
CA ARG A 237 14.24 -3.38 -11.01
C ARG A 237 15.58 -4.14 -11.04
N VAL A 238 16.51 -3.78 -10.17
CA VAL A 238 17.80 -4.51 -10.00
C VAL A 238 17.81 -5.35 -8.73
N ASP A 239 16.63 -5.69 -8.21
CA ASP A 239 16.41 -6.54 -7.03
C ASP A 239 17.15 -6.06 -5.78
N VAL A 240 17.35 -4.75 -5.61
CA VAL A 240 17.93 -4.21 -4.39
C VAL A 240 16.85 -4.18 -3.31
N PRO A 241 16.97 -4.97 -2.23
CA PRO A 241 15.96 -5.02 -1.19
C PRO A 241 15.92 -3.70 -0.42
N LEU A 242 14.71 -3.27 -0.09
CA LEU A 242 14.51 -2.15 0.84
C LEU A 242 14.86 -2.59 2.27
N GLU A 243 15.36 -1.65 3.05
CA GLU A 243 15.75 -1.88 4.44
C GLU A 243 14.53 -2.28 5.30
N PRO A 244 14.57 -3.44 5.98
CA PRO A 244 13.47 -3.84 6.84
C PRO A 244 13.35 -2.88 8.02
N VAL A 245 12.13 -2.39 8.24
CA VAL A 245 11.77 -1.55 9.39
C VAL A 245 10.78 -2.25 10.28
N PHE A 246 10.91 -1.98 11.58
CA PHE A 246 10.04 -2.51 12.62
C PHE A 246 9.46 -1.36 13.43
N PHE A 247 8.20 -1.50 13.82
CA PHE A 247 7.56 -0.58 14.73
C PHE A 247 7.95 -0.93 16.17
N ASP A 248 8.56 0.00 16.87
CA ASP A 248 8.83 -0.14 18.30
C ASP A 248 7.66 0.41 19.11
N ALA A 249 6.93 -0.48 19.77
CA ALA A 249 5.75 -0.11 20.55
C ALA A 249 6.11 0.74 21.79
N ALA A 250 7.31 0.61 22.35
CA ALA A 250 7.72 1.35 23.53
C ALA A 250 7.98 2.83 23.20
N THR A 251 8.64 3.09 22.07
CA THR A 251 8.97 4.45 21.63
C THR A 251 7.93 5.04 20.67
N GLN A 252 7.03 4.22 20.12
CA GLN A 252 6.10 4.58 19.03
C GLN A 252 6.85 5.08 17.79
N THR A 253 7.98 4.45 17.46
CA THR A 253 8.84 4.88 16.34
C THR A 253 9.15 3.72 15.40
N TRP A 254 9.28 4.05 14.12
CA TRP A 254 9.78 3.10 13.12
C TRP A 254 11.30 3.12 13.11
N THR A 255 11.91 1.93 13.26
CA THR A 255 13.36 1.77 13.31
C THR A 255 13.80 0.75 12.26
N ALA A 256 14.79 1.11 11.44
CA ALA A 256 15.41 0.16 10.51
C ALA A 256 16.38 -0.78 11.25
N ALA A 257 16.40 -2.05 10.84
CA ALA A 257 17.19 -3.10 11.48
C ALA A 257 18.67 -2.71 11.65
N GLY A 258 19.26 -2.07 10.62
CA GLY A 258 20.66 -1.66 10.62
C GLY A 258 21.04 -0.58 11.64
N TYR A 259 20.07 0.06 12.30
CA TYR A 259 20.32 1.15 13.26
C TYR A 259 20.13 0.73 14.73
N SER A 260 19.54 -0.43 15.02
CA SER A 260 19.26 -0.86 16.40
C SER A 260 20.23 -1.95 16.85
N ARG A 261 21.35 -1.55 17.48
CA ARG A 261 22.34 -2.52 18.01
C ARG A 261 21.75 -3.47 19.04
N GLU A 262 20.84 -2.99 19.87
CA GLU A 262 20.15 -3.79 20.89
C GLU A 262 19.26 -4.89 20.28
N LYS A 263 18.92 -4.77 18.99
CA LYS A 263 18.11 -5.73 18.25
C LYS A 263 18.92 -6.50 17.20
N GLN A 264 20.23 -6.27 17.11
CA GLN A 264 21.10 -7.11 16.28
C GLN A 264 21.26 -8.46 16.98
N GLU A 265 21.03 -9.54 16.25
CA GLU A 265 21.28 -10.89 16.77
C GLU A 265 22.79 -11.08 17.04
N GLU A 266 23.14 -11.88 18.05
CA GLU A 266 24.53 -12.07 18.48
C GLU A 266 25.48 -12.46 17.33
N TRP A 267 24.99 -13.21 16.34
CA TRP A 267 25.77 -13.60 15.17
C TRP A 267 26.07 -12.42 14.22
N GLN A 268 25.21 -11.41 14.13
CA GLN A 268 25.48 -10.20 13.33
C GLN A 268 26.62 -9.40 13.95
N VAL A 269 26.56 -9.23 15.28
CA VAL A 269 27.62 -8.60 16.07
C VAL A 269 28.94 -9.36 15.90
N TYR A 270 28.88 -10.70 15.93
CA TYR A 270 30.05 -11.56 15.69
C TYR A 270 30.64 -11.37 14.29
N ILE A 271 29.81 -11.36 13.24
CA ILE A 271 30.28 -11.14 11.86
C ILE A 271 30.93 -9.76 11.69
N GLU A 272 30.31 -8.70 12.22
CA GLU A 272 30.88 -7.34 12.17
C GLU A 272 32.24 -7.25 12.86
N LYS A 273 32.37 -7.90 14.03
CA LYS A 273 33.58 -7.89 14.85
C LYS A 273 34.69 -8.75 14.26
N GLU A 274 34.41 -10.01 13.94
CA GLU A 274 35.43 -11.00 13.55
C GLU A 274 35.74 -11.00 12.06
N ILE A 275 34.72 -10.90 11.20
CA ILE A 275 34.91 -10.98 9.75
C ILE A 275 35.32 -9.63 9.18
N TYR A 276 34.57 -8.58 9.51
CA TYR A 276 34.82 -7.27 8.91
C TYR A 276 35.90 -6.47 9.62
N LYS A 277 36.31 -6.88 10.83
CA LYS A 277 37.30 -6.18 11.70
C LYS A 277 37.05 -4.68 11.78
N ARG A 278 35.80 -4.26 11.56
CA ARG A 278 35.42 -2.86 11.63
C ARG A 278 35.37 -2.53 13.10
N LYS A 279 36.14 -1.52 13.52
CA LYS A 279 35.91 -0.93 14.84
C LYS A 279 34.43 -0.56 14.88
N PRO A 280 33.66 -1.05 15.88
CA PRO A 280 32.25 -0.73 15.97
C PRO A 280 32.13 0.77 15.87
N GLN A 281 31.54 1.27 14.78
CA GLN A 281 31.37 2.71 14.66
C GLN A 281 30.50 3.12 15.85
N PRO A 282 30.90 4.14 16.63
CA PRO A 282 30.05 4.63 17.70
C PRO A 282 28.73 5.05 17.06
N ILE A 283 27.67 4.34 17.41
CA ILE A 283 26.29 4.68 16.99
C ILE A 283 25.92 6.08 17.50
N ASP A 284 26.64 6.57 18.52
CA ASP A 284 26.52 7.87 19.19
C ASP A 284 26.55 9.12 18.30
N LYS A 285 26.74 9.02 16.98
CA LYS A 285 26.60 10.16 16.06
C LYS A 285 25.59 9.97 14.94
N GLN A 286 25.19 8.73 14.63
CA GLN A 286 23.97 8.51 13.89
C GLN A 286 22.89 8.36 14.93
N THR A 287 22.49 9.49 15.54
CA THR A 287 21.22 9.59 16.27
C THR A 287 20.24 8.74 15.49
N SER A 288 19.65 7.72 16.13
CA SER A 288 18.49 7.02 15.62
C SER A 288 17.51 8.13 15.29
N VAL A 289 17.55 8.58 14.04
CA VAL A 289 16.67 9.63 13.59
C VAL A 289 15.38 8.87 13.52
N VAL A 290 14.63 8.99 14.60
CA VAL A 290 13.20 8.82 14.61
C VAL A 290 12.73 9.75 13.52
N VAL A 291 12.62 9.21 12.32
CA VAL A 291 12.08 9.89 11.16
C VAL A 291 10.67 10.27 11.60
N GLY A 292 10.42 11.57 11.80
CA GLY A 292 9.13 12.07 12.31
C GLY A 292 9.12 12.68 13.72
N THR A 293 10.22 12.64 14.49
CA THR A 293 10.37 13.64 15.56
C THR A 293 10.95 14.88 14.91
N ALA A 294 10.16 15.98 14.91
CA ALA A 294 10.65 17.29 14.53
C ALA A 294 12.03 17.46 15.13
N ARG A 295 13.03 17.74 14.29
CA ARG A 295 14.37 18.12 14.75
C ARG A 295 14.11 19.20 15.78
N LYS A 296 14.23 18.87 17.06
CA LYS A 296 14.23 19.86 18.13
C LYS A 296 15.43 20.68 17.76
N GLU A 297 15.21 21.80 17.07
CA GLU A 297 16.24 22.79 16.82
C GLU A 297 16.90 22.94 18.17
N ALA A 298 18.13 22.42 18.27
CA ALA A 298 18.97 22.72 19.39
C ALA A 298 19.09 24.22 19.27
N ALA A 299 18.26 24.92 20.06
CA ALA A 299 18.37 26.33 20.30
C ALA A 299 19.83 26.50 20.65
N ALA A 300 20.60 26.99 19.68
CA ALA A 300 21.85 27.64 19.96
C ALA A 300 21.44 28.78 20.87
N ALA A 301 21.57 28.54 22.16
CA ALA A 301 21.45 29.52 23.20
C ALA A 301 22.55 30.55 22.91
N GLY A 302 22.23 31.52 22.06
CA GLY A 302 22.88 32.81 22.12
C GLY A 302 22.51 33.40 23.47
N GLU A 303 23.52 33.51 24.33
CA GLU A 303 23.47 34.34 25.53
C GLU A 303 23.04 35.75 25.11
N GLY A 304 21.76 36.04 25.28
CA GLY A 304 21.17 37.36 25.14
C GLY A 304 20.37 37.64 26.40
N ALA A 305 21.05 38.14 27.42
CA ALA A 305 20.42 38.68 28.61
C ALA A 305 19.46 39.82 28.24
N GLY A 306 18.20 39.75 28.67
CA GLY A 306 17.25 40.83 28.46
C GLY A 306 15.89 40.52 29.06
N ALA A 307 15.67 40.99 30.28
CA ALA A 307 14.50 40.75 31.11
C ALA A 307 13.19 41.27 30.50
N GLY A 308 12.11 40.51 30.68
CA GLY A 308 10.74 40.93 30.37
C GLY A 308 9.74 40.01 31.04
N ALA A 309 9.35 40.36 32.27
CA ALA A 309 8.35 39.66 33.06
C ALA A 309 6.95 39.79 32.42
N GLY A 310 6.25 38.67 32.28
CA GLY A 310 4.85 38.62 31.86
C GLY A 310 4.17 37.38 32.43
N ALA A 311 3.49 37.55 33.55
CA ALA A 311 2.69 36.53 34.21
C ALA A 311 1.44 36.22 33.39
N GLY A 312 1.18 34.94 33.13
CA GLY A 312 -0.05 34.46 32.49
C GLY A 312 -0.36 33.05 32.97
N ALA A 313 -1.17 32.96 34.03
CA ALA A 313 -1.72 31.71 34.54
C ALA A 313 -2.80 31.19 33.59
N GLY A 314 -2.69 29.93 33.17
CA GLY A 314 -3.71 29.24 32.38
C GLY A 314 -3.75 27.77 32.78
N ALA A 315 -4.64 27.44 33.71
CA ALA A 315 -4.95 26.08 34.12
C ALA A 315 -5.80 25.39 33.04
N GLY A 316 -5.34 24.25 32.53
CA GLY A 316 -6.09 23.39 31.63
C GLY A 316 -5.99 21.94 32.09
N ALA A 317 -6.97 21.50 32.88
CA ALA A 317 -7.14 20.12 33.28
C ALA A 317 -7.75 19.32 32.11
N GLY A 318 -7.02 18.34 31.58
CA GLY A 318 -7.51 17.37 30.60
C GLY A 318 -7.47 15.96 31.17
N ALA A 319 -8.58 15.51 31.73
CA ALA A 319 -8.78 14.13 32.14
C ALA A 319 -9.15 13.27 30.91
N GLY A 320 -8.22 12.44 30.45
CA GLY A 320 -8.47 11.42 29.43
C GLY A 320 -8.76 10.07 30.09
N ALA A 321 -10.04 9.69 30.16
CA ALA A 321 -10.47 8.36 30.54
C ALA A 321 -10.21 7.37 29.39
N GLY A 322 -9.32 6.41 29.60
CA GLY A 322 -9.07 5.31 28.67
C GLY A 322 -10.20 4.27 28.75
N ALA A 323 -10.97 4.15 27.68
CA ALA A 323 -11.85 3.00 27.46
C ALA A 323 -11.05 1.88 26.78
N GLY A 324 -10.72 0.84 27.55
CA GLY A 324 -10.16 -0.40 27.03
C GLY A 324 -11.20 -1.12 26.19
N SER A 325 -10.96 -1.23 24.87
CA SER A 325 -11.72 -2.12 24.00
C SER A 325 -11.11 -3.51 24.10
N ALA A 326 -11.82 -4.39 24.83
CA ALA A 326 -11.50 -5.80 24.94
C ALA A 326 -11.67 -6.47 23.56
N THR A 327 -10.58 -6.96 22.99
CA THR A 327 -10.61 -7.94 21.91
C THR A 327 -11.12 -9.26 22.47
N GLY A 328 -12.30 -9.70 22.03
CA GLY A 328 -12.82 -11.03 22.34
C GLY A 328 -14.16 -11.29 21.67
N PHE A 329 -14.15 -11.74 20.42
CA PHE A 329 -15.27 -12.52 19.87
C PHE A 329 -14.77 -13.47 18.79
N ALA A 330 -14.35 -14.66 19.21
CA ALA A 330 -14.42 -15.86 18.40
C ALA A 330 -15.75 -16.54 18.76
N ALA A 331 -16.76 -16.41 17.90
CA ALA A 331 -18.01 -17.15 18.05
C ALA A 331 -17.84 -18.57 17.48
N PRO A 332 -18.24 -19.63 18.22
CA PRO A 332 -18.28 -21.00 17.69
C PRO A 332 -19.44 -21.19 16.69
N PRO A 333 -19.33 -22.12 15.73
CA PRO A 333 -20.26 -22.27 14.61
C PRO A 333 -21.64 -22.89 14.92
N GLU A 334 -22.09 -22.96 16.18
CA GLU A 334 -23.40 -23.56 16.53
C GLU A 334 -24.56 -22.58 16.68
N ALA A 335 -24.34 -21.26 16.63
CA ALA A 335 -25.41 -20.27 16.82
C ALA A 335 -26.26 -19.97 15.56
N ALA A 336 -25.92 -20.54 14.40
CA ALA A 336 -26.63 -20.27 13.15
C ALA A 336 -27.99 -21.00 13.03
N VAL A 337 -28.25 -22.02 13.85
CA VAL A 337 -29.50 -22.81 13.80
C VAL A 337 -30.60 -22.23 14.69
N ALA A 338 -30.28 -21.32 15.62
CA ALA A 338 -31.25 -20.78 16.57
C ALA A 338 -32.07 -19.58 16.05
N VAL A 339 -31.60 -18.88 15.02
CA VAL A 339 -32.29 -17.68 14.49
C VAL A 339 -33.43 -18.06 13.53
N GLU A 340 -33.32 -19.19 12.84
CA GLU A 340 -34.36 -19.67 11.92
C GLU A 340 -35.56 -20.28 12.68
N ALA A 341 -35.32 -20.95 13.82
CA ALA A 341 -36.38 -21.49 14.67
C ALA A 341 -37.21 -20.39 15.38
N ALA A 342 -36.62 -19.24 15.72
CA ALA A 342 -37.33 -18.12 16.33
C ALA A 342 -38.23 -17.36 15.33
N ALA A 343 -37.85 -17.34 14.04
CA ALA A 343 -38.62 -16.69 12.99
C ALA A 343 -39.86 -17.50 12.54
N GLU A 344 -39.85 -18.81 12.76
CA GLU A 344 -40.97 -19.71 12.45
C GLU A 344 -42.02 -19.77 13.59
N ALA A 345 -41.59 -19.57 14.85
CA ALA A 345 -42.49 -19.43 15.99
C ALA A 345 -43.36 -18.16 15.92
N ALA A 346 -42.84 -17.07 15.35
CA ALA A 346 -43.59 -15.82 15.17
C ALA A 346 -44.65 -15.87 14.05
N ARG A 347 -44.58 -16.86 13.15
CA ARG A 347 -45.55 -17.01 12.04
C ARG A 347 -46.73 -17.94 12.37
N SER A 348 -46.67 -18.69 13.46
CA SER A 348 -47.56 -19.84 13.69
C SER A 348 -48.44 -19.77 14.95
N GLY A 349 -48.75 -18.59 15.48
CA GLY A 349 -49.79 -18.46 16.52
C GLY A 349 -49.53 -17.34 17.52
N LEU A 350 -50.50 -16.72 18.16
CA LEU A 350 -51.92 -17.02 18.36
C LEU A 350 -52.58 -15.72 18.82
N GLY A 351 -53.79 -15.47 18.33
CA GLY A 351 -54.60 -14.33 18.74
C GLY A 351 -54.93 -14.35 20.23
N LEU A 352 -54.89 -13.18 20.85
CA LEU A 352 -55.48 -12.93 22.16
C LEU A 352 -56.39 -11.70 22.09
N GLY A 353 -57.69 -12.00 22.00
CA GLY A 353 -58.80 -11.36 22.71
C GLY A 353 -58.81 -9.84 22.86
N LEU A 354 -59.59 -9.19 22.00
CA LEU A 354 -60.24 -7.91 22.30
C LEU A 354 -61.33 -8.14 23.37
N GLY A 355 -61.19 -7.51 24.54
CA GLY A 355 -62.25 -7.36 25.52
C GLY A 355 -62.93 -5.99 25.38
N PRO A 356 -64.25 -5.87 25.60
CA PRO A 356 -64.98 -4.62 25.41
C PRO A 356 -64.79 -3.66 26.58
N VAL A 357 -64.54 -2.39 26.25
CA VAL A 357 -64.52 -1.27 27.21
C VAL A 357 -65.97 -0.83 27.45
N THR A 358 -66.44 -0.98 28.68
CA THR A 358 -67.69 -0.37 29.17
C THR A 358 -67.44 1.09 29.52
N ASN A 359 -68.26 1.99 28.96
CA ASN A 359 -68.36 3.39 29.39
C ASN A 359 -69.40 3.50 30.53
N GLN A 360 -69.01 4.15 31.62
CA GLN A 360 -69.92 4.88 32.51
C GLN A 360 -69.50 6.35 32.52
#